data_AF-A0AAV8WXW3-F1
#
_entry.id   AF-A0AAV8WXW3-F1
#
_cell.length_a   1.000
_cell.length_b   1.000
_cell.length_c   1.000
_cell.angle_alpha   90.00
_cell.angle_beta   90.00
_cell.angle_gamma   90.00
#
_symmetry.space_group_name_H-M   'P 1'
#
loop_
_entity.id
_entity.type
_entity.pdbx_description
1 polymer ?
#
loop_
_entity_poly.entity_id
_entity_poly.type
_entity_poly.pdbx_seq_one_letter_code
_entity_poly.pdbx_strand_id
1 'polypeptide(L)'
;MLTSEMQEISWNFTASGHGKGPMDGVGGTVKRKADSLVLHGYDISSAETFINKVSTDSSIKIWEVTSEEIQKCKLDMPEGASAVPQIMALH
;
A
#
# COMPACT_ATOMS: atom_id res chain seq x y z
N MET A 1 0.47 15.07 23.54
CA MET A 1 -0.63 14.10 23.42
C MET A 1 -0.23 13.15 22.30
N LEU A 2 0.21 11.94 22.67
CA LEU A 2 0.48 10.72 21.89
C LEU A 2 1.01 10.85 20.43
N THR A 3 2.34 10.82 20.27
CA THR A 3 3.01 10.36 19.04
C THR A 3 3.88 9.14 19.36
N SER A 4 3.22 8.01 19.62
CA SER A 4 3.78 6.67 19.47
C SER A 4 2.73 5.92 18.62
N GLU A 5 3.04 5.13 17.61
CA GLU A 5 3.97 4.01 17.63
C GLU A 5 4.35 3.63 16.19
N MET A 6 5.62 3.81 15.81
CA MET A 6 6.22 3.00 14.76
C MET A 6 7.71 2.91 15.05
N GLN A 7 8.09 1.93 15.88
CA GLN A 7 9.46 1.80 16.37
C GLN A 7 10.39 1.14 15.36
N GLU A 8 9.86 0.36 14.40
CA GLU A 8 10.68 -0.33 13.41
C GLU A 8 9.86 -0.73 12.18
N ILE A 9 10.31 -0.35 10.98
CA ILE A 9 9.87 -0.95 9.72
C ILE A 9 11.06 -1.74 9.18
N SER A 10 10.92 -3.06 9.10
CA SER A 10 11.86 -3.90 8.38
C SER A 10 11.35 -4.15 6.96
N TRP A 11 12.00 -3.57 5.95
CA TRP A 11 11.72 -3.86 4.54
C TRP A 11 12.65 -4.97 4.05
N ASN A 12 12.12 -6.19 3.92
CA ASN A 12 12.87 -7.33 3.42
C ASN A 12 12.69 -7.44 1.90
N PHE A 13 13.71 -7.06 1.13
CA PHE A 13 13.75 -7.24 -0.31
C PHE A 13 14.52 -8.51 -0.66
N THR A 14 13.82 -9.58 -1.04
CA THR A 14 14.43 -10.78 -1.62
C THR A 14 14.31 -10.71 -3.14
N ALA A 15 15.44 -10.47 -3.83
CA ALA A 15 15.47 -10.33 -5.28
C ALA A 15 15.19 -11.66 -6.01
N SER A 16 14.37 -11.56 -7.06
CA SER A 16 14.30 -12.41 -8.27
C SER A 16 14.50 -13.92 -8.09
N GLY A 17 13.47 -14.61 -7.59
CA GLY A 17 13.45 -16.07 -7.63
C GLY A 17 12.05 -16.66 -7.72
N HIS A 18 11.21 -16.26 -8.69
CA HIS A 18 9.87 -16.83 -8.97
C HIS A 18 8.95 -17.06 -7.74
N GLY A 19 9.29 -16.46 -6.60
CA GLY A 19 8.62 -16.59 -5.33
C GLY A 19 7.88 -15.31 -5.10
N LYS A 20 6.56 -15.38 -5.19
CA LYS A 20 5.68 -14.29 -4.77
C LYS A 20 6.11 -13.89 -3.35
N GLY A 21 6.54 -12.65 -3.18
CA GLY A 21 7.01 -12.15 -1.90
C GLY A 21 5.87 -12.00 -0.90
N PRO A 22 6.15 -11.75 0.39
CA PRO A 22 5.12 -11.42 1.38
C PRO A 22 4.17 -10.30 0.93
N MET A 23 4.71 -9.36 0.14
CA MET A 23 3.98 -8.24 -0.47
C MET A 23 2.85 -8.71 -1.39
N ASP A 24 3.09 -9.76 -2.18
CA ASP A 24 2.08 -10.37 -3.04
C ASP A 24 0.99 -11.06 -2.23
N GLY A 25 1.34 -11.61 -1.07
CA GLY A 25 0.39 -12.20 -0.12
C GLY A 25 -0.57 -11.17 0.47
N VAL A 26 -0.04 -10.03 0.91
CA VAL A 26 -0.84 -8.90 1.42
C VAL A 26 -1.73 -8.34 0.31
N GLY A 27 -1.15 -8.00 -0.84
CA GLY A 27 -1.90 -7.46 -1.98
C GLY A 27 -2.95 -8.44 -2.51
N GLY A 28 -2.64 -9.73 -2.59
CA GLY A 28 -3.58 -10.76 -3.00
C GLY A 28 -4.73 -10.96 -2.02
N THR A 29 -4.47 -10.85 -0.71
CA THR A 29 -5.50 -10.96 0.33
C THR A 29 -6.45 -9.78 0.29
N VAL A 30 -5.92 -8.57 0.17
CA VAL A 30 -6.69 -7.33 0.00
C VAL A 30 -7.59 -7.40 -1.24
N LYS A 31 -7.05 -7.82 -2.39
CA LYS A 31 -7.83 -8.00 -3.64
C LYS A 31 -8.95 -9.03 -3.49
N ARG A 32 -8.64 -10.23 -2.98
CA ARG A 32 -9.65 -11.28 -2.77
C ARG A 32 -10.76 -10.85 -1.83
N LYS A 33 -10.46 -10.06 -0.81
CA LYS A 33 -11.46 -9.54 0.12
C LYS A 33 -12.39 -8.55 -0.58
N ALA A 34 -11.84 -7.64 -1.39
CA ALA A 34 -12.63 -6.72 -2.21
C ALA A 34 -13.52 -7.48 -3.21
N ASP A 35 -12.96 -8.47 -3.93
CA ASP A 35 -13.72 -9.31 -4.86
C ASP A 35 -14.86 -10.04 -4.15
N SER A 36 -14.59 -10.58 -2.96
CA SER A 36 -15.61 -11.23 -2.14
C SER A 36 -16.72 -10.25 -1.76
N LEU A 37 -16.41 -9.03 -1.33
CA LEU A 37 -17.43 -8.02 -1.01
C LEU A 37 -18.32 -7.71 -2.22
N VAL A 38 -17.74 -7.52 -3.39
CA VAL A 38 -18.47 -7.27 -4.64
C VAL A 38 -19.37 -8.45 -5.00
N LEU A 39 -18.86 -9.68 -4.90
CA LEU A 39 -19.65 -10.90 -5.16
C LEU A 39 -20.83 -11.07 -4.19
N HIS A 40 -20.75 -10.51 -2.98
CA HIS A 40 -21.84 -10.52 -1.99
C HIS A 40 -22.76 -9.29 -2.10
N GLY A 41 -22.67 -8.52 -3.19
CA GLY A 41 -23.60 -7.42 -3.50
C GLY A 41 -23.22 -6.07 -2.88
N TYR A 42 -22.01 -5.92 -2.35
CA TYR A 42 -21.49 -4.63 -1.91
C TYR A 42 -20.82 -3.89 -3.07
N ASP A 43 -21.12 -2.60 -3.21
CA ASP A 43 -20.42 -1.75 -4.18
C ASP A 43 -19.18 -1.10 -3.54
N ILE A 44 -18.10 -1.00 -4.34
CA ILE A 44 -16.86 -0.34 -3.98
C ILE A 44 -16.56 0.70 -5.06
N SER A 45 -17.05 1.92 -4.84
CA SER A 45 -17.01 3.01 -5.82
C SER A 45 -15.97 4.09 -5.50
N SER A 46 -15.27 3.99 -4.37
CA SER A 46 -14.26 4.97 -3.93
C SER A 46 -13.15 4.32 -3.10
N ALA A 47 -12.02 5.03 -2.97
CA ALA A 47 -10.93 4.61 -2.09
C ALA A 47 -11.39 4.51 -0.62
N GLU A 48 -12.19 5.47 -0.16
CA GLU A 48 -12.78 5.45 1.19
C GLU A 48 -13.66 4.21 1.42
N THR A 49 -14.57 3.89 0.50
CA THR A 49 -15.45 2.71 0.63
C THR A 49 -14.63 1.42 0.60
N PHE A 50 -13.58 1.36 -0.23
CA PHE A 50 -12.64 0.26 -0.24
C PHE A 50 -11.95 0.08 1.11
N ILE A 51 -11.35 1.13 1.66
CA ILE A 51 -10.60 1.10 2.93
C ILE A 51 -11.52 0.66 4.06
N ASN A 52 -12.70 1.27 4.18
CA ASN A 52 -13.67 0.96 5.23
C ASN A 52 -14.09 -0.52 5.19
N LYS A 53 -14.40 -1.05 4.01
CA LYS A 53 -14.92 -2.42 3.88
C LYS A 53 -13.83 -3.50 3.91
N VAL A 54 -12.68 -3.24 3.29
CA VAL A 54 -11.61 -4.23 3.17
C VAL A 54 -10.78 -4.33 4.45
N SER A 55 -10.65 -3.24 5.21
CA SER A 55 -9.93 -3.23 6.49
C SER A 55 -10.74 -3.81 7.64
N THR A 56 -12.06 -4.01 7.44
CA THR A 56 -12.93 -4.61 8.47
C THR A 56 -12.49 -6.05 8.76
N ASP A 57 -12.28 -6.35 10.04
CA ASP A 57 -11.85 -7.67 10.56
C ASP A 57 -10.55 -8.21 9.94
N SER A 58 -9.62 -7.32 9.62
CA SER A 58 -8.31 -7.65 9.05
C SER A 58 -7.17 -7.12 9.92
N SER A 59 -6.07 -7.87 10.00
CA SER A 59 -4.80 -7.37 10.57
C SER A 59 -4.05 -6.44 9.62
N ILE A 60 -4.52 -6.30 8.37
CA ILE A 60 -3.92 -5.44 7.35
C ILE A 60 -4.45 -4.02 7.54
N LYS A 61 -3.54 -3.08 7.80
CA LYS A 61 -3.84 -1.65 7.83
C LYS A 61 -3.71 -1.07 6.42
N ILE A 62 -4.72 -0.33 5.98
CA ILE A 62 -4.74 0.33 4.68
C ILE A 62 -4.83 1.84 4.94
N TRP A 63 -3.96 2.60 4.32
CA TRP A 63 -3.95 4.07 4.40
C TRP A 63 -4.29 4.65 3.04
N GLU A 64 -5.18 5.63 3.03
CA GLU A 64 -5.39 6.47 1.87
C GLU A 64 -4.21 7.45 1.76
N VAL A 65 -3.73 7.68 0.55
CA VAL A 65 -2.75 8.72 0.26
C VAL A 65 -3.41 9.71 -0.70
N THR A 66 -3.63 10.94 -0.25
CA THR A 66 -4.34 11.95 -1.05
C THR A 66 -3.41 12.64 -2.04
N SER A 67 -4.01 13.30 -3.04
CA SER A 67 -3.25 14.10 -4.02
C SER A 67 -2.43 15.20 -3.36
N GLU A 68 -2.95 15.83 -2.30
CA GLU A 68 -2.25 16.87 -1.54
C GLU A 68 -1.03 16.29 -0.80
N GLU A 69 -1.14 15.10 -0.24
CA GLU A 69 -0.02 14.41 0.41
C GLU A 69 1.06 14.03 -0.60
N ILE A 70 0.68 13.55 -1.78
CA ILE A 70 1.62 13.28 -2.88
C ILE A 70 2.35 14.57 -3.29
N GLN A 71 1.63 15.69 -3.40
CA GLN A 71 2.25 16.97 -3.76
C GLN A 71 3.25 17.45 -2.70
N LYS A 72 2.91 17.35 -1.41
CA LYS A 72 3.83 17.65 -0.31
C LYS A 72 5.09 16.77 -0.38
N CYS A 73 4.92 15.46 -0.53
CA CYS A 73 6.04 14.53 -0.66
C CYS A 73 6.95 14.84 -1.86
N LYS A 74 6.40 15.34 -2.97
CA LYS A 74 7.21 15.77 -4.13
C LYS A 74 8.00 17.04 -3.84
N LEU A 75 7.44 17.98 -3.08
CA LEU A 75 8.14 19.21 -2.67
C LEU A 75 9.26 18.91 -1.67
N ASP A 76 9.06 17.91 -0.80
CA ASP A 76 10.04 17.49 0.20
C ASP A 76 11.10 16.53 -0.36
N MET A 77 10.99 16.13 -1.64
CA MET A 77 11.93 15.22 -2.28
C MET A 77 13.28 15.92 -2.50
N PRO A 78 14.41 15.36 -2.01
CA PRO A 78 15.70 16.00 -2.17
C PRO A 78 16.10 16.09 -3.64
N GLU A 79 16.60 17.27 -4.05
CA GLU A 79 17.19 17.44 -5.38
C GLU A 79 18.35 16.45 -5.56
N GLY A 80 18.31 15.69 -6.67
CA GLY A 80 19.35 14.71 -6.99
C GLY A 80 19.17 13.32 -6.39
N ALA A 81 17.98 12.98 -5.86
CA ALA A 81 17.64 11.59 -5.51
C ALA A 81 17.87 10.67 -6.73
N SER A 82 18.83 9.75 -6.62
CA SER A 82 19.09 8.77 -7.68
C SER A 82 17.98 7.73 -7.70
N ALA A 83 17.62 7.28 -8.90
CA ALA A 83 16.76 6.11 -9.03
C ALA A 83 17.40 4.93 -8.30
N VAL A 84 16.60 4.20 -7.53
CA VAL A 84 17.06 2.97 -6.88
C VAL A 84 17.55 2.03 -7.99
N PRO A 85 18.82 1.60 -7.96
CA PRO A 85 19.37 0.73 -8.99
C PRO A 85 18.49 -0.51 -9.17
N GLN A 86 18.21 -0.88 -10.41
CA GLN A 86 17.41 -2.07 -10.79
C GLN A 86 15.89 -2.03 -10.51
N ILE A 87 15.31 -0.88 -10.18
CA ILE A 87 13.85 -0.69 -10.25
C ILE A 87 13.47 -0.18 -11.66
N MET A 88 12.29 -0.54 -12.17
CA MET A 88 11.79 -0.07 -13.47
C MET A 88 11.98 1.44 -13.57
N ALA A 89 12.68 1.89 -14.62
CA ALA A 89 12.84 3.31 -14.91
C ALA A 89 11.46 3.96 -14.97
N LEU A 90 11.27 5.06 -14.24
CA LEU A 90 10.10 5.91 -14.41
C LEU A 90 10.04 6.31 -15.90
N HIS A 91 8.97 5.92 -16.58
CA HIS A 91 8.63 6.42 -17.91
C HIS A 91 7.71 7.63 -17.78
#